data_AF-A0A349DJE3-F1
#
_entry.id   AF-A0A349DJE3-F1
#
_cell.length_a   1.000
_cell.length_b   1.000
_cell.length_c   1.000
_cell.angle_alpha   90.00
_cell.angle_beta   90.00
_cell.angle_gamma   90.00
#
_symmetry.space_group_name_H-M   'P 1'
#
loop_
_entity.id
_entity.type
_entity.pdbx_description
1 polymer ?
#
loop_
_entity_poly.entity_id
_entity_poly.type
_entity_poly.pdbx_seq_one_letter_code
_entity_poly.pdbx_strand_id
1 'polypeptide(L)'
;MDQLLQKTYLGKEIVFTPDGWINATQTMKALTTKRLDNFIKSKYFTEYVSAFCRYYDLKYEDVVKTIKGNFSKSDHSNLGITQGTYFHPDLVVLFARWINPAFGVWCDDIIKQILTGEIEIRYKELRQDFDKLEDQRDKLFEDLRLYQRPEDVGGQGGNDSTPKI
;
A
#
# COMPACT_ATOMS: atom_id res chain seq x y z
N MET A 1 10.06 7.90 -7.20
CA MET A 1 8.83 7.15 -6.91
C MET A 1 8.31 7.69 -5.59
N ASP A 2 7.16 8.36 -5.64
CA ASP A 2 6.61 9.13 -4.52
C ASP A 2 6.30 8.22 -3.34
N GLN A 3 7.00 8.48 -2.24
CA GLN A 3 7.07 7.59 -1.10
C GLN A 3 5.91 7.89 -0.13
N LEU A 4 4.70 8.12 -0.61
CA LEU A 4 3.52 8.32 0.24
C LEU A 4 2.60 7.11 0.09
N LEU A 5 2.53 6.27 1.13
CA LEU A 5 1.64 5.12 1.11
C LEU A 5 0.20 5.59 1.37
N GLN A 6 -0.61 5.65 0.33
CA GLN A 6 -2.05 5.88 0.47
C GLN A 6 -2.75 4.55 0.75
N LYS A 7 -3.58 4.50 1.79
CA LYS A 7 -4.49 3.37 2.05
C LYS A 7 -5.93 3.85 2.09
N THR A 8 -6.84 3.02 1.59
CA THR A 8 -8.27 3.34 1.55
C THR A 8 -9.01 2.62 2.67
N TYR A 9 -9.79 3.35 3.46
CA TYR A 9 -10.76 2.79 4.40
C TYR A 9 -12.16 3.27 4.01
N LEU A 10 -13.07 2.34 3.68
CA LEU A 10 -14.44 2.64 3.22
C LEU A 10 -14.50 3.64 2.03
N GLY A 11 -13.57 3.52 1.08
CA GLY A 11 -13.47 4.44 -0.06
C GLY A 11 -12.86 5.81 0.27
N LYS A 12 -12.45 6.04 1.53
CA LYS A 12 -11.83 7.29 1.97
C LYS A 12 -10.32 7.15 2.02
N GLU A 13 -9.62 8.11 1.41
CA GLU A 13 -8.15 8.15 1.40
C GLU A 13 -7.61 8.49 2.79
N ILE A 14 -6.68 7.67 3.26
CA ILE A 14 -5.88 7.90 4.46
C ILE A 14 -4.43 8.06 4.02
N VAL A 15 -3.84 9.18 4.42
CA VAL A 15 -2.48 9.58 4.04
C VAL A 15 -1.48 9.15 5.10
N PHE A 16 -0.50 8.35 4.68
CA PHE A 16 0.67 7.99 5.49
C PHE A 16 1.95 8.51 4.85
N THR A 17 2.90 8.95 5.68
CA THR A 17 4.28 9.20 5.26
C THR A 17 4.95 7.87 4.86
N PRO A 18 6.11 7.90 4.17
CA PRO A 18 6.82 6.66 3.82
C PRO A 18 7.14 5.79 5.03
N ASP A 19 7.51 6.44 6.14
CA ASP A 19 7.82 5.79 7.41
C ASP A 19 6.56 5.40 8.22
N GLY A 20 5.38 5.46 7.61
CA GLY A 20 4.12 4.98 8.18
C GLY A 20 3.43 5.94 9.15
N TRP A 21 3.86 7.20 9.26
CA TRP A 21 3.17 8.17 10.12
C TRP A 21 1.85 8.58 9.49
N ILE A 22 0.78 8.58 10.29
CA ILE A 22 -0.55 9.00 9.81
C ILE A 22 -0.74 10.50 10.00
N ASN A 23 -1.24 11.22 8.98
CA ASN A 23 -1.74 12.58 9.17
C ASN A 23 -3.12 12.56 9.84
N ALA A 24 -3.14 12.53 11.18
CA ALA A 24 -4.34 12.44 11.98
C ALA A 24 -5.34 13.57 11.66
N THR A 25 -4.84 14.79 11.41
CA THR A 25 -5.72 15.93 11.06
C THR A 25 -6.47 15.69 9.74
N GLN A 26 -5.81 15.20 8.71
CA GLN A 26 -6.45 14.90 7.43
C GLN A 26 -7.37 13.68 7.53
N THR A 27 -6.97 12.64 8.26
CA THR A 27 -7.82 11.47 8.52
C THR A 27 -9.13 11.87 9.19
N MET A 28 -9.10 12.74 10.21
CA MET A 28 -10.33 13.22 10.87
C MET A 28 -11.26 13.95 9.91
N LYS A 29 -10.72 14.74 8.98
CA LYS A 29 -11.49 15.45 7.95
C LYS A 29 -12.14 14.46 6.99
N ALA A 30 -11.36 13.52 6.45
CA ALA A 30 -11.85 12.49 5.53
C ALA A 30 -12.96 11.65 6.18
N LEU A 31 -12.78 11.26 7.44
CA LEU A 31 -13.76 10.47 8.19
C LEU A 31 -14.93 11.30 8.77
N THR A 32 -14.95 12.63 8.58
CA THR A 32 -16.01 13.53 9.07
C THR A 32 -16.28 13.35 10.57
N THR A 33 -15.22 13.30 11.37
CA THR A 33 -15.28 12.95 12.80
C THR A 33 -15.01 14.19 13.70
N LYS A 34 -15.05 13.99 15.03
CA LYS A 34 -14.79 14.95 16.12
C LYS A 34 -13.53 15.81 15.95
N ARG A 35 -13.32 16.80 16.83
CA ARG A 35 -12.05 17.56 16.85
C ARG A 35 -10.92 16.70 17.40
N LEU A 36 -9.79 16.67 16.68
CA LEU A 36 -8.56 15.97 17.09
C LEU A 36 -8.05 16.42 18.47
N ASP A 37 -8.23 17.71 18.80
CA ASP A 37 -7.83 18.29 20.09
C ASP A 37 -8.42 17.53 21.30
N ASN A 38 -9.66 17.02 21.16
CA ASN A 38 -10.31 16.27 22.24
C ASN A 38 -9.64 14.92 22.50
N PHE A 39 -9.07 14.30 21.47
CA PHE A 39 -8.33 13.05 21.61
C PHE A 39 -7.00 13.27 22.31
N ILE A 40 -6.21 14.23 21.81
CA ILE A 40 -4.87 14.50 22.31
C ILE A 40 -4.91 14.98 23.78
N LYS A 41 -5.96 15.70 24.17
CA LYS A 41 -6.18 16.15 25.55
C LYS A 41 -6.84 15.10 26.45
N SER A 42 -7.24 13.96 25.91
CA SER A 42 -7.90 12.93 26.72
C SER A 42 -6.89 12.29 27.68
N LYS A 43 -7.35 12.03 28.92
CA LYS A 43 -6.54 11.35 29.95
C LYS A 43 -5.91 10.06 29.42
N TYR A 44 -6.71 9.26 28.70
CA TYR A 44 -6.27 8.00 28.13
C TYR A 44 -5.11 8.17 27.14
N PHE A 45 -5.21 9.13 26.20
CA PHE A 45 -4.11 9.41 25.27
C PHE A 45 -2.86 9.89 25.99
N THR A 46 -3.00 10.83 26.94
CA THR A 46 -1.84 11.37 27.67
C THR A 46 -1.14 10.31 28.52
N GLU A 47 -1.88 9.43 29.18
CA GLU A 47 -1.33 8.33 29.98
C GLU A 47 -0.66 7.29 29.10
N TYR A 48 -1.30 6.90 27.99
CA TYR A 48 -0.73 5.94 27.04
C TYR A 48 0.56 6.45 26.42
N VAL A 49 0.56 7.68 25.89
CA VAL A 49 1.76 8.26 25.26
C VAL A 49 2.87 8.45 26.29
N SER A 50 2.55 8.84 27.53
CA SER A 50 3.55 8.91 28.60
C SER A 50 4.13 7.55 28.95
N ALA A 51 3.32 6.49 29.00
CA ALA A 51 3.81 5.12 29.22
C ALA A 51 4.67 4.63 28.05
N PHE A 52 4.22 4.86 26.81
CA PHE A 52 4.94 4.51 25.58
C PHE A 52 6.32 5.20 25.53
N CYS A 53 6.36 6.52 25.72
CA CYS A 53 7.59 7.30 25.74
C CYS A 53 8.56 6.80 26.82
N ARG A 54 8.07 6.49 28.03
CA ARG A 54 8.92 5.92 29.09
C ARG A 54 9.46 4.54 28.75
N TYR A 55 8.67 3.70 28.09
CA TYR A 55 9.08 2.34 27.73
C TYR A 55 10.18 2.33 26.66
N TYR A 56 10.08 3.23 25.67
CA TYR A 56 11.04 3.32 24.55
C TYR A 56 12.13 4.37 24.73
N ASP A 57 12.19 5.06 25.88
CA ASP A 57 13.08 6.21 26.14
C ASP A 57 12.96 7.32 25.08
N LEU A 58 11.72 7.66 24.75
CA LEU A 58 11.37 8.69 23.77
C LEU A 58 10.74 9.92 24.44
N LYS A 59 10.72 11.04 23.72
CA LYS A 59 9.98 12.25 24.10
C LYS A 59 8.66 12.32 23.33
N TYR A 60 7.77 13.19 23.80
CA TYR A 60 6.47 13.41 23.14
C TYR A 60 6.62 13.84 21.68
N GLU A 61 7.61 14.69 21.38
CA GLU A 61 7.88 15.20 20.03
C GLU A 61 8.38 14.12 19.07
N ASP A 62 8.91 13.00 19.60
CA ASP A 62 9.36 11.86 18.81
C ASP A 62 8.19 11.03 18.28
N VAL A 63 7.00 11.14 18.90
CA VAL A 63 5.82 10.30 18.59
C VAL A 63 4.61 11.11 18.11
N VAL A 64 4.56 12.40 18.39
CA VAL A 64 3.53 13.32 17.90
C VAL A 64 4.19 14.56 17.29
N LYS A 65 3.99 14.78 16.00
CA LYS A 65 4.59 15.90 15.25
C LYS A 65 3.51 16.81 14.72
N THR A 66 3.60 18.11 15.01
CA THR A 66 2.70 19.10 14.42
C THR A 66 3.45 19.92 13.37
N ILE A 67 3.01 19.79 12.12
CA ILE A 67 3.54 20.54 10.99
C ILE A 67 2.59 21.71 10.71
N LYS A 68 3.12 22.94 10.85
CA LYS A 68 2.39 24.21 10.62
C LYS A 68 3.07 24.98 9.49
N GLY A 69 2.30 25.61 8.61
CA GLY A 69 2.82 26.47 7.54
C GLY A 69 1.89 26.57 6.34
N ASN A 70 2.10 27.58 5.49
CA ASN A 70 1.44 27.69 4.19
C ASN A 70 2.11 26.71 3.22
N PHE A 71 1.65 25.46 3.20
CA PHE A 71 1.89 24.59 2.05
C PHE A 71 1.02 25.16 0.92
N SER A 72 1.63 25.85 -0.04
CA SER A 72 0.88 26.30 -1.21
C SER A 72 0.29 25.07 -1.90
N LYS A 73 -0.93 25.15 -2.45
CA LYS A 73 -1.46 24.05 -3.28
C LYS A 73 -0.55 23.70 -4.47
N SER A 74 0.35 24.62 -4.83
CA SER A 74 1.40 24.49 -5.83
C SER A 74 2.76 24.02 -5.28
N ASP A 75 2.95 23.98 -3.95
CA ASP A 75 4.12 23.35 -3.33
C ASP A 75 3.91 21.84 -3.32
N HIS A 76 4.04 21.26 -4.50
CA HIS A 76 4.44 19.87 -4.65
C HIS A 76 5.88 19.71 -4.20
N SER A 77 6.20 20.03 -2.94
CA SER A 77 7.37 19.42 -2.33
C SER A 77 7.19 17.92 -2.54
N ASN A 78 8.15 17.28 -3.23
CA ASN A 78 8.08 15.91 -3.77
C ASN A 78 7.86 14.81 -2.70
N LEU A 79 7.45 15.16 -1.49
CA LEU A 79 7.19 14.26 -0.38
C LEU A 79 5.70 14.14 -0.03
N GLY A 80 4.80 14.97 -0.57
CA GLY A 80 3.36 14.87 -0.31
C GLY A 80 2.95 15.11 1.15
N ILE A 81 3.85 15.70 1.95
CA ILE A 81 3.60 16.05 3.35
C ILE A 81 2.75 17.32 3.39
N THR A 82 1.65 17.29 4.12
CA THR A 82 0.72 18.42 4.26
C THR A 82 0.67 18.90 5.70
N GLN A 83 0.12 20.09 5.94
CA GLN A 83 -0.08 20.54 7.32
C GLN A 83 -0.96 19.56 8.11
N GLY A 84 -0.69 19.47 9.41
CA GLY A 84 -1.46 18.63 10.30
C GLY A 84 -0.67 18.16 11.51
N THR A 85 -1.36 17.41 12.36
CA THR A 85 -0.73 16.62 13.41
C THR A 85 -0.56 15.20 12.92
N TYR A 86 0.66 14.69 13.04
CA TYR A 86 1.08 13.37 12.63
C TYR A 86 1.33 12.51 13.86
N PHE A 87 0.88 11.25 13.79
CA PHE A 87 1.10 10.25 14.82
C PHE A 87 2.04 9.16 14.32
N HIS A 88 2.96 8.75 15.19
CA HIS A 88 3.86 7.62 14.97
C HIS A 88 3.07 6.35 14.61
N PRO A 89 3.60 5.45 13.76
CA PRO A 89 2.97 4.17 13.40
C PRO A 89 2.36 3.41 14.59
N ASP A 90 3.08 3.36 15.71
CA ASP A 90 2.63 2.62 16.91
C ASP A 90 1.43 3.26 17.62
N LEU A 91 1.12 4.53 17.32
CA LEU A 91 -0.06 5.22 17.82
C LEU A 91 -1.26 5.10 16.86
N VAL A 92 -1.09 4.55 15.65
CA VAL A 92 -2.13 4.51 14.62
C VAL A 92 -3.33 3.69 15.06
N VAL A 93 -3.12 2.51 15.66
CA VAL A 93 -4.22 1.63 16.11
C VAL A 93 -4.97 2.26 17.28
N LEU A 94 -4.25 2.89 18.21
CA LEU A 94 -4.84 3.67 19.31
C LEU A 94 -5.75 4.77 18.77
N PHE A 95 -5.25 5.53 17.78
CA PHE A 95 -6.01 6.58 17.11
C PHE A 95 -7.22 6.02 16.35
N ALA A 96 -7.04 4.94 15.58
CA ALA A 96 -8.11 4.29 14.81
C ALA A 96 -9.29 3.87 15.69
N ARG A 97 -9.02 3.26 16.85
CA ARG A 97 -10.05 2.86 17.82
C ARG A 97 -10.84 4.04 18.38
N TRP A 98 -10.19 5.18 18.59
CA TRP A 98 -10.85 6.38 19.11
C TRP A 98 -11.72 7.09 18.07
N ILE A 99 -11.24 7.20 16.82
CA ILE A 99 -11.94 7.96 15.78
C ILE A 99 -13.20 7.24 15.29
N ASN A 100 -13.11 5.93 15.09
CA ASN A 100 -14.23 5.13 14.62
C ASN A 100 -14.06 3.68 15.11
N PRO A 101 -14.93 3.18 16.00
CA PRO A 101 -14.84 1.81 16.49
C PRO A 101 -14.79 0.75 15.38
N ALA A 102 -15.52 0.93 14.28
CA ALA A 102 -15.48 0.01 13.15
C ALA A 102 -14.13 0.05 12.42
N PHE A 103 -13.45 1.20 12.41
CA PHE A 103 -12.08 1.29 11.88
C PHE A 103 -11.09 0.61 12.81
N GLY A 104 -11.26 0.77 14.12
CA GLY A 104 -10.51 0.03 15.13
C GLY A 104 -10.63 -1.48 14.97
N VAL A 105 -11.86 -2.00 14.85
CA VAL A 105 -12.11 -3.44 14.62
C VAL A 105 -11.48 -3.92 13.31
N TRP A 106 -11.52 -3.11 12.25
CA TRP A 106 -10.85 -3.43 11.00
C TRP A 106 -9.33 -3.53 11.17
N CYS A 107 -8.70 -2.59 11.88
CA CYS A 107 -7.28 -2.67 12.22
C CYS A 107 -6.96 -3.92 13.05
N ASP A 108 -7.81 -4.25 14.03
CA ASP A 108 -7.65 -5.43 14.87
C ASP A 108 -7.76 -6.74 14.06
N ASP A 109 -8.62 -6.78 13.04
CA ASP A 109 -8.72 -7.92 12.13
C ASP A 109 -7.45 -8.10 11.28
N ILE A 110 -6.85 -7.01 10.77
CA ILE A 110 -5.55 -7.09 10.09
C ILE A 110 -4.47 -7.62 11.03
N ILE A 111 -4.43 -7.16 12.28
CA ILE A 111 -3.48 -7.67 13.29
C ILE A 111 -3.73 -9.16 13.54
N LYS A 112 -4.99 -9.58 13.68
CA LYS A 112 -5.34 -11.00 13.84
C LYS A 112 -4.86 -11.84 12.66
N GLN A 113 -5.08 -11.39 11.41
CA GLN A 113 -4.61 -12.10 10.22
C GLN A 113 -3.08 -12.24 10.17
N ILE A 114 -2.34 -11.27 10.72
CA ILE A 114 -0.88 -11.38 10.88
C ILE A 114 -0.55 -12.46 11.91
N LEU A 115 -1.20 -12.41 13.08
CA LEU A 115 -0.95 -13.35 14.19
C LEU A 115 -1.32 -14.80 13.85
N THR A 116 -2.36 -15.01 13.04
CA THR A 116 -2.79 -16.35 12.60
C THR A 116 -2.01 -16.87 11.40
N GLY A 117 -1.12 -16.05 10.82
CA GLY A 117 -0.38 -16.39 9.59
C GLY A 117 -1.24 -16.36 8.33
N GLU A 118 -2.51 -15.93 8.39
CA GLU A 118 -3.40 -15.82 7.24
C GLU A 118 -2.84 -14.93 6.13
N ILE A 119 -2.19 -13.81 6.49
CA ILE A 119 -1.55 -12.94 5.50
C ILE A 119 -0.39 -13.64 4.80
N GLU A 120 0.42 -14.39 5.55
CA GLU A 120 1.56 -15.12 4.99
C GLU A 120 1.11 -16.23 4.03
N ILE A 121 0.06 -16.98 4.42
CA ILE A 121 -0.55 -18.00 3.57
C ILE A 121 -1.07 -17.36 2.27
N ARG A 122 -1.85 -16.29 2.37
CA ARG A 122 -2.39 -15.57 1.21
C ARG A 122 -1.27 -15.05 0.29
N TYR A 123 -0.17 -14.55 0.86
CA TYR A 123 0.97 -14.08 0.08
C TYR A 123 1.67 -15.22 -0.67
N LYS A 124 1.83 -16.39 -0.03
CA LYS A 124 2.39 -17.58 -0.68
C LYS A 124 1.51 -18.07 -1.83
N GLU A 125 0.20 -18.14 -1.61
CA GLU A 125 -0.78 -18.52 -2.65
C GLU A 125 -0.72 -17.54 -3.83
N LEU A 126 -0.76 -16.24 -3.57
CA LEU A 126 -0.69 -15.21 -4.61
C LEU A 126 0.61 -15.31 -5.42
N ARG A 127 1.74 -15.60 -4.75
CA ARG A 127 3.03 -15.80 -5.43
C ARG A 127 3.00 -17.02 -6.33
N GLN A 128 2.46 -18.14 -5.85
CA GLN A 128 2.32 -19.36 -6.66
C GLN A 128 1.44 -19.12 -7.90
N ASP A 129 0.36 -18.35 -7.75
CA ASP A 129 -0.51 -18.02 -8.87
C ASP A 129 0.18 -17.08 -9.87
N PHE A 130 1.00 -16.14 -9.39
CA PHE A 130 1.83 -15.31 -10.26
C PHE A 130 2.85 -16.13 -11.05
N ASP A 131 3.57 -17.05 -10.38
CA ASP A 131 4.55 -17.94 -11.04
C ASP A 131 3.87 -18.78 -12.14
N LYS A 132 2.67 -19.32 -11.89
CA LYS A 132 1.89 -20.07 -12.89
C LYS A 132 1.50 -19.20 -14.09
N LEU A 133 1.13 -17.94 -13.85
CA LEU A 133 0.77 -17.00 -14.92
C LEU A 133 1.99 -16.66 -15.78
N GLU A 134 3.18 -16.55 -15.18
CA GLU A 134 4.43 -16.37 -15.93
C GLU A 134 4.76 -17.59 -16.80
N ASP A 135 4.63 -18.80 -16.27
CA ASP A 135 4.81 -20.04 -17.05
C ASP A 135 3.84 -20.14 -18.22
N GLN A 136 2.57 -19.74 -18.01
CA GLN A 136 1.55 -19.72 -19.06
C GLN A 136 1.88 -18.70 -20.15
N ARG A 137 2.32 -17.50 -19.74
CA ARG A 137 2.76 -16.44 -20.65
C ARG A 137 3.91 -16.94 -21.52
N ASP A 138 4.92 -17.59 -20.94
CA ASP A 138 6.11 -18.03 -21.67
C ASP A 138 5.79 -19.17 -22.65
N LYS A 139 4.93 -20.11 -22.26
CA LYS A 139 4.41 -21.14 -23.17
C LYS A 139 3.67 -20.52 -24.35
N LEU A 140 2.79 -19.54 -24.09
CA LEU A 140 2.04 -18.87 -25.14
C LEU A 140 2.97 -18.15 -26.13
N PHE A 141 4.03 -17.50 -25.62
CA PHE A 141 5.03 -16.85 -26.46
C PHE A 141 5.81 -17.83 -27.33
N GLU A 142 6.20 -18.99 -26.80
CA GLU A 142 6.87 -20.04 -27.59
C GLU A 142 5.93 -20.66 -28.64
N ASP A 143 4.66 -20.89 -28.29
CA ASP A 143 3.66 -21.35 -29.27
C ASP A 143 3.50 -20.33 -30.41
N LEU A 144 3.33 -19.04 -30.08
CA LEU A 144 3.27 -17.94 -31.05
C LEU A 144 4.51 -17.88 -31.94
N ARG A 145 5.71 -18.11 -31.37
CA ARG A 145 6.97 -18.16 -32.12
C ARG A 145 6.99 -19.32 -33.10
N LEU A 146 6.49 -20.49 -32.71
CA LEU A 146 6.41 -21.68 -33.57
C LEU A 146 5.43 -21.47 -34.72
N TYR A 147 4.28 -20.83 -34.48
CA TYR A 147 3.32 -20.47 -35.54
C TYR A 147 3.86 -19.44 -36.54
N GLN A 148 4.84 -18.61 -36.15
CA GLN A 148 5.47 -17.62 -37.03
C GLN A 148 6.70 -18.15 -37.78
N ARG A 149 7.08 -19.41 -37.59
CA ARG A 149 8.16 -20.03 -38.39
C ARG A 149 7.62 -20.23 -39.82
N PRO A 150 8.19 -19.58 -40.85
CA PRO A 150 7.82 -19.90 -42.22
C PRO A 150 8.14 -21.39 -42.43
N GLU A 151 7.19 -22.16 -42.95
CA GLU A 151 7.45 -23.51 -43.44
C GLU A 151 8.69 -23.42 -44.35
N ASP A 152 9.79 -24.04 -43.93
CA ASP A 152 10.98 -24.16 -44.77
C ASP A 152 10.53 -24.88 -46.04
N VAL A 153 10.39 -24.09 -47.12
CA VAL A 153 10.14 -24.57 -48.47
C VAL A 153 11.39 -25.34 -48.89
N GLY A 154 11.46 -26.61 -48.46
CA GLY A 154 12.54 -27.52 -48.80
C GLY A 154 12.58 -27.74 -50.31
N GLY A 155 13.65 -27.26 -50.93
CA GLY A 155 13.92 -27.48 -52.35
C GLY A 155 14.42 -28.89 -52.65
N GLN A 156 13.94 -29.45 -53.75
CA GLN A 156 14.61 -30.35 -54.71
C GLN A 156 13.58 -30.58 -55.83
N GLY A 157 13.80 -30.19 -57.09
CA GLY A 157 14.92 -30.57 -57.94
C GLY A 157 14.32 -31.35 -59.11
N GLY A 158 14.32 -30.77 -60.32
CA GLY A 158 13.78 -31.43 -61.50
C GLY A 158 13.65 -30.51 -62.71
N ASN A 159 14.76 -30.29 -63.41
CA ASN A 159 14.72 -30.06 -64.86
C ASN A 159 13.90 -31.20 -65.49
N ASP A 160 12.98 -30.93 -66.41
CA ASP A 160 13.19 -31.17 -67.84
C ASP A 160 11.92 -30.86 -68.68
N SER A 161 12.14 -30.03 -69.69
CA SER A 161 11.57 -30.03 -71.05
C SER A 161 10.10 -30.40 -71.35
N THR A 162 9.41 -29.35 -71.80
CA THR A 162 8.49 -29.28 -72.97
C THR A 162 7.08 -29.90 -72.95
N PRO A 163 6.12 -29.29 -73.68
CA PRO A 163 4.68 -29.49 -73.51
C PRO A 163 4.05 -30.34 -74.61
N LYS A 164 2.80 -30.82 -74.39
CA LYS A 164 1.71 -31.19 -75.35
C LYS A 164 0.80 -32.25 -74.69
N ILE A 165 -0.54 -32.28 -74.79
CA ILE A 165 -1.59 -31.60 -75.59
C ILE A 165 -2.79 -31.38 -74.66
#